data_AF-A0A534N7T7-F1
#
_entry.id   AF-A0A534N7T7-F1
#
_cell.length_a   1.000
_cell.length_b   1.000
_cell.length_c   1.000
_cell.angle_alpha   90.00
_cell.angle_beta   90.00
_cell.angle_gamma   90.00
#
_symmetry.space_group_name_H-M   'P 1'
#
loop_
_entity.id
_entity.type
_entity.pdbx_description
1 polymer ?
#
loop_
_entity_poly.entity_id
_entity_poly.type
_entity_poly.pdbx_seq_one_letter_code
_entity_poly.pdbx_strand_id
1 'polypeptide(L)' 'MDVKVTSGSGLQQDIQIGRHRLVSDEPQAFGGADLGPSPYELLAAAIGACTSMTLRMCPVHRTLSSEVRLVTRLKTP' A
#
# COMPACT_ATOMS: atom_id res chain seq x y z
N MET A 1 6.61 0.62 17.05
CA MET A 1 5.36 1.06 16.42
C MET A 1 4.63 -0.20 16.03
N ASP A 2 3.49 -0.48 16.64
CA ASP A 2 2.78 -1.74 16.44
C ASP A 2 1.77 -1.63 15.30
N VAL A 3 1.77 -2.63 14.43
CA VAL A 3 0.74 -2.84 13.40
C VAL A 3 -0.12 -4.00 13.88
N LYS A 4 -1.42 -3.78 14.04
CA LYS A 4 -2.38 -4.82 14.42
C LYS A 4 -3.20 -5.22 13.21
N VAL A 5 -3.32 -6.52 12.96
CA VAL A 5 -4.12 -7.08 11.87
C VAL A 5 -5.19 -7.97 12.49
N THR A 6 -6.44 -7.78 12.10
CA THR A 6 -7.58 -8.60 12.55
C THR A 6 -8.31 -9.13 11.34
N SER A 7 -8.50 -10.45 11.28
CA SER A 7 -9.21 -11.09 10.17
C SER A 7 -10.72 -10.89 10.29
N GLY A 8 -11.34 -10.46 9.19
CA GLY A 8 -12.78 -10.36 9.02
C GLY A 8 -13.36 -11.62 8.37
N SER A 9 -14.47 -11.47 7.65
CA SER A 9 -15.06 -12.56 6.86
C SER A 9 -14.26 -12.81 5.58
N GLY A 10 -14.10 -14.08 5.19
CA GLY A 10 -13.37 -14.44 3.97
C GLY A 10 -11.88 -14.11 4.11
N LEU A 11 -11.33 -13.40 3.12
CA LEU A 11 -9.93 -12.96 3.11
C LEU A 11 -9.71 -11.51 3.60
N GLN A 12 -10.77 -10.85 4.05
CA GLN A 12 -10.70 -9.47 4.55
C GLN A 12 -9.83 -9.35 5.81
N GLN A 13 -9.00 -8.31 5.86
CA GLN A 13 -8.19 -7.91 7.01
C GLN A 13 -8.45 -6.44 7.38
N ASP A 14 -8.71 -6.16 8.65
CA ASP A 14 -8.66 -4.82 9.24
C ASP A 14 -7.26 -4.56 9.79
N ILE A 15 -6.62 -3.50 9.33
CA ILE A 15 -5.23 -3.15 9.67
C ILE A 15 -5.22 -1.82 10.41
N GLN A 16 -4.76 -1.83 11.65
CA GLN A 16 -4.62 -0.63 12.49
C GLN A 16 -3.13 -0.25 12.64
N ILE A 17 -2.79 0.96 12.23
CA ILE A 17 -1.44 1.56 12.32
C ILE A 17 -1.54 2.89 13.07
N GLY A 18 -1.24 2.89 14.37
CA GLY A 18 -1.46 4.06 15.22
C GLY A 18 -2.93 4.50 15.17
N ARG A 19 -3.21 5.69 14.61
CA ARG A 19 -4.59 6.21 14.40
C ARG A 19 -5.20 5.88 13.03
N HIS A 20 -4.44 5.25 12.15
CA HIS A 20 -4.87 4.97 10.77
C HIS A 20 -5.45 3.56 10.69
N ARG A 21 -6.56 3.43 9.95
CA ARG A 21 -7.19 2.15 9.63
C ARG A 21 -7.15 1.93 8.13
N LEU A 22 -6.76 0.73 7.72
CA LEU A 22 -6.80 0.27 6.35
C LEU A 22 -7.56 -1.04 6.29
N VAL A 23 -8.18 -1.32 5.14
CA VAL A 23 -8.75 -2.63 4.82
C VAL A 23 -7.87 -3.25 3.75
N SER A 24 -7.57 -4.54 3.90
CA SER A 24 -7.02 -5.35 2.82
C SER A 24 -7.96 -6.49 2.52
N ASP A 25 -8.25 -6.73 1.25
CA ASP A 25 -9.11 -7.83 0.86
C ASP A 25 -8.75 -8.28 -0.56
N GLU A 26 -8.86 -9.57 -0.81
CA GLU A 26 -8.65 -10.09 -2.15
C GLU A 26 -9.93 -9.91 -3.00
N PRO A 27 -9.81 -9.88 -4.33
CA PRO A 27 -10.98 -9.94 -5.21
C PRO A 27 -11.79 -11.22 -4.99
N GLN A 28 -13.07 -11.19 -5.36
CA GLN A 28 -13.96 -12.35 -5.27
C GLN A 28 -13.42 -13.59 -6.02
N ALA A 29 -12.68 -13.39 -7.12
CA ALA A 29 -12.06 -14.47 -7.89
C ALA A 29 -11.02 -15.28 -7.07
N PHE A 30 -10.50 -14.71 -6.00
CA PHE A 30 -9.54 -15.33 -5.09
C PHE A 30 -10.13 -15.65 -3.71
N GLY A 31 -11.46 -15.51 -3.54
CA GLY A 31 -12.16 -15.84 -2.30
C GLY A 31 -12.25 -14.71 -1.27
N GLY A 32 -11.89 -13.48 -1.64
CA GLY A 32 -12.18 -12.29 -0.85
C GLY A 32 -13.52 -11.63 -1.22
N ALA A 33 -13.78 -10.44 -0.68
CA ALA A 33 -15.01 -9.68 -0.91
C ALA A 33 -14.78 -8.35 -1.65
N ASP A 34 -13.57 -8.08 -2.12
CA ASP A 34 -13.20 -6.84 -2.82
C ASP A 34 -13.53 -5.57 -2.02
N LEU A 35 -13.42 -5.64 -0.69
CA LEU A 35 -13.76 -4.53 0.23
C LEU A 35 -12.62 -3.51 0.42
N GLY A 36 -11.47 -3.75 -0.21
CA GLY A 36 -10.28 -2.92 -0.14
C GLY A 36 -9.20 -3.47 -1.06
N PRO A 37 -8.05 -2.79 -1.18
CA PRO A 37 -6.93 -3.26 -1.97
C PRO A 37 -6.40 -4.60 -1.46
N SER A 38 -5.97 -5.45 -2.39
CA SER A 38 -5.28 -6.69 -2.07
C SER A 38 -3.99 -6.43 -1.27
N PRO A 39 -3.50 -7.42 -0.51
CA PRO A 39 -2.21 -7.32 0.17
C PRO A 39 -1.06 -6.93 -0.78
N TYR A 40 -1.09 -7.42 -2.02
CA TYR A 40 -0.11 -7.07 -3.04
C TYR A 40 -0.21 -5.62 -3.50
N GLU A 41 -1.41 -5.08 -3.66
CA GLU A 41 -1.60 -3.66 -4.01
C GLU A 41 -1.15 -2.74 -2.87
N LEU A 42 -1.42 -3.11 -1.62
CA LEU A 42 -0.90 -2.38 -0.46
C LEU A 42 0.63 -2.38 -0.41
N LEU A 43 1.26 -3.53 -0.74
CA LEU A 43 2.71 -3.62 -0.85
C LEU A 43 3.25 -2.72 -1.98
N ALA A 44 2.62 -2.74 -3.15
CA ALA A 44 2.99 -1.88 -4.27
C ALA A 44 2.88 -0.39 -3.91
N ALA A 45 1.82 -0.01 -3.19
CA ALA A 45 1.60 1.35 -2.69
C ALA A 45 2.69 1.76 -1.69
N ALA A 46 3.05 0.88 -0.75
CA ALA A 46 4.12 1.14 0.23
C ALA A 46 5.47 1.38 -0.48
N ILE A 47 5.83 0.54 -1.46
CA ILE A 47 7.07 0.69 -2.23
C ILE A 47 7.07 2.00 -3.03
N GLY A 48 5.95 2.32 -3.71
CA GLY A 48 5.79 3.56 -4.46
C GLY A 48 5.93 4.80 -3.56
N ALA A 49 5.30 4.76 -2.37
CA ALA A 49 5.40 5.83 -1.39
C ALA A 49 6.83 6.03 -0.88
N CYS A 50 7.52 4.96 -0.47
CA CYS A 50 8.91 5.01 0.00
C CYS A 50 9.87 5.57 -1.07
N THR A 51 9.68 5.16 -2.33
CA THR A 51 10.48 5.66 -3.46
C THR A 51 10.20 7.14 -3.70
N SER A 52 8.93 7.54 -3.70
CA SER A 52 8.51 8.94 -3.88
C SER A 52 9.04 9.85 -2.77
N MET A 53 9.08 9.39 -1.52
CA MET A 53 9.70 10.11 -0.40
C MET A 53 11.20 10.28 -0.62
N THR A 54 11.88 9.21 -1.04
CA THR A 54 13.32 9.23 -1.29
C THR A 54 13.68 10.22 -2.41
N LEU A 55 12.94 10.21 -3.52
CA LEU A 55 13.16 11.12 -4.64
C LEU A 55 12.96 12.59 -4.23
N ARG A 56 12.01 12.88 -3.33
CA ARG A 56 11.77 14.25 -2.83
C ARG A 56 12.81 14.72 -1.81
N MET A 57 13.37 13.82 -1.01
CA MET A 57 14.32 14.16 0.05
C MET A 57 15.78 14.22 -0.44
N CYS A 58 16.12 13.51 -1.52
CA CYS A 58 17.49 13.43 -2.02
C CYS A 58 18.01 14.81 -2.50
N PRO A 59 19.17 15.31 -2.01
CA PRO A 59 19.71 16.61 -2.38
C PRO A 59 19.98 16.80 -3.88
N VAL A 60 20.38 15.73 -4.57
CA VAL A 60 20.60 15.71 -6.03
C VAL A 60 19.29 15.92 -6.81
N HIS A 61 18.16 15.54 -6.21
CA HIS A 61 16.82 15.68 -6.78
C HIS A 61 16.02 16.84 -6.14
N ARG A 62 16.65 17.68 -5.31
CA ARG A 62 16.01 18.77 -4.57
C ARG A 62 15.48 19.90 -5.46
N THR A 63 15.84 19.89 -6.74
CA THR A 63 15.28 20.75 -7.80
C THR A 63 13.95 20.24 -8.34
N LEU A 64 13.52 19.01 -8.03
CA LEU A 64 12.16 18.54 -8.29
C LEU A 64 11.19 19.16 -7.27
N SER A 65 10.90 20.44 -7.45
CA SER A 65 9.80 21.14 -6.75
C SER A 65 8.42 20.76 -7.34
N SER A 66 8.38 19.85 -8.31
CA SER A 66 7.20 19.41 -9.06
C SER A 66 6.70 18.03 -8.62
N GLU A 67 5.44 17.75 -8.96
CA GLU A 67 4.74 16.51 -8.64
C GLU A 67 5.49 15.25 -9.15
N VAL A 68 5.87 14.36 -8.24
CA VAL A 68 6.48 13.06 -8.57
C VAL A 68 5.38 11.99 -8.66
N ARG A 69 5.05 11.57 -9.88
CA ARG A 69 4.13 10.45 -10.14
C ARG A 69 4.91 9.18 -10.44
N LEU A 70 4.68 8.13 -9.64
CA LEU A 70 5.25 6.80 -9.83
C LEU A 70 4.13 5.80 -10.10
N VAL A 71 4.42 4.81 -10.96
CA VAL A 71 3.55 3.65 -11.17
C VAL A 71 4.32 2.41 -10.74
N THR A 72 3.94 1.83 -9.61
CA THR A 72 4.52 0.58 -9.12
C THR A 72 3.71 -0.58 -9.68
N ARG A 73 4.37 -1.50 -10.38
CA ARG A 73 3.79 -2.77 -10.81
C ARG A 73 4.58 -3.91 -10.19
N LEU A 74 3.93 -4.69 -9.34
CA LEU A 74 4.48 -5.96 -8.89
C LEU A 74 4.26 -6.99 -10.00
N LYS A 75 5.28 -7.78 -10.29
CA LYS A 75 5.15 -8.93 -11.17
C LYS A 75 4.46 -10.02 -10.37
N THR A 76 3.15 -10.18 -10.56
CA THR A 76 2.43 -11.33 -10.02
C THR A 76 2.99 -12.61 -10.66
N PRO A 77 3.22 -13.68 -9.89
CA PRO A 77 3.55 -14.98 -10.44
C PRO A 77 2.40 -15.55 -11.29
#